data_AF-A0A368KBL3-F1
#
_entry.id   AF-A0A368KBL3-F1
#
_cell.length_a   1.000
_cell.length_b   1.000
_cell.length_c   1.000
_cell.angle_alpha   90.00
_cell.angle_beta   90.00
_cell.angle_gamma   90.00
#
_symmetry.space_group_name_H-M   'P 1'
#
loop_
_entity.id
_entity.type
_entity.pdbx_description
1 polymer ?
#
loop_
_entity_poly.entity_id
_entity_poly.type
_entity_poly.pdbx_seq_one_letter_code
_entity_poly.pdbx_strand_id
1 'polypeptide(L)'
;GEYRHYMQKEIFEQPRAIADTLEARLGAHGVLPNIFGIDSEALLRDVRGLHIIACGTSYHAGLVAKYWIEEYARLPVSVEVASEYRYRETVVPAGTLFVAISQSGETADTLAAMRESRRRGYLGTLAICNVPESSVVREADLKLMTRAGPEIGVASTKAFTTQLAGLALLTLELA
;
A
#
# COMPACT_ATOMS: atom_id res chain seq x y z
N GLY A 1 -15.43 25.92 -2.57
CA GLY A 1 -14.30 26.24 -1.68
C GLY A 1 -13.42 27.28 -2.34
N GLU A 2 -12.24 27.54 -1.80
CA GLU A 2 -11.30 28.58 -2.31
C GLU A 2 -10.58 28.18 -3.61
N TYR A 3 -10.62 26.90 -3.98
CA TYR A 3 -10.00 26.39 -5.21
C TYR A 3 -11.03 26.18 -6.33
N ARG A 4 -10.58 26.35 -7.57
CA ARG A 4 -11.42 26.23 -8.77
C ARG A 4 -11.75 24.78 -9.13
N HIS A 5 -10.85 23.85 -8.84
CA HIS A 5 -10.97 22.43 -9.18
C HIS A 5 -10.67 21.54 -7.97
N TYR A 6 -11.31 20.37 -7.89
CA TYR A 6 -10.99 19.36 -6.88
C TYR A 6 -9.50 18.98 -6.92
N MET A 7 -8.98 18.68 -8.11
CA MET A 7 -7.56 18.34 -8.29
C MET A 7 -6.63 19.45 -7.75
N GLN A 8 -6.95 20.73 -8.00
CA GLN A 8 -6.17 21.85 -7.46
C GLN A 8 -6.21 21.86 -5.93
N LYS A 9 -7.41 21.78 -5.34
CA LYS A 9 -7.57 21.68 -3.88
C LYS A 9 -6.75 20.51 -3.31
N GLU A 10 -6.88 19.33 -3.89
CA GLU A 10 -6.24 18.09 -3.42
C GLU A 10 -4.71 18.15 -3.52
N ILE A 11 -4.16 18.80 -4.54
CA ILE A 11 -2.71 19.08 -4.65
C ILE A 11 -2.24 19.94 -3.47
N PHE A 12 -2.98 20.98 -3.12
CA PHE A 12 -2.63 21.89 -2.02
C PHE A 12 -2.90 21.28 -0.63
N GLU A 13 -3.75 20.25 -0.54
CA GLU A 13 -4.01 19.50 0.71
C GLU A 13 -2.88 18.51 1.06
N GLN A 14 -1.97 18.20 0.13
CA GLN A 14 -0.94 17.17 0.31
C GLN A 14 -0.08 17.32 1.58
N PRO A 15 0.37 18.52 1.99
CA PRO A 15 1.16 18.65 3.24
C PRO A 15 0.40 18.14 4.46
N ARG A 16 -0.90 18.48 4.56
CA ARG A 16 -1.76 17.99 5.63
C ARG A 16 -2.06 16.51 5.48
N ALA A 17 -2.39 16.06 4.27
CA ALA A 17 -2.70 14.65 4.02
C ALA A 17 -1.53 13.72 4.42
N ILE A 18 -0.29 14.11 4.09
CA ILE A 18 0.92 13.39 4.50
C ILE A 18 1.10 13.41 6.02
N ALA A 19 0.89 14.58 6.66
CA ALA A 19 0.94 14.67 8.12
C ALA A 19 -0.07 13.73 8.79
N ASP A 20 -1.31 13.71 8.29
CA ASP A 20 -2.38 12.83 8.78
C ASP A 20 -2.04 11.33 8.54
N THR A 21 -1.33 11.00 7.45
CA THR A 21 -0.81 9.65 7.20
C THR A 21 0.26 9.25 8.22
N LEU A 22 1.14 10.15 8.62
CA LEU A 22 2.27 9.84 9.52
C LEU A 22 1.92 9.98 11.00
N GLU A 23 0.85 10.72 11.31
CA GLU A 23 0.37 10.96 12.66
C GLU A 23 0.12 9.64 13.42
N ALA A 24 0.65 9.57 14.64
CA ALA A 24 0.57 8.40 15.51
C ALA A 24 1.12 7.09 14.90
N ARG A 25 2.09 7.20 13.97
CA ARG A 25 2.79 6.03 13.38
C ARG A 25 4.30 6.05 13.56
N LEU A 26 4.85 7.18 13.98
CA LEU A 26 6.28 7.36 14.26
C LEU A 26 6.45 7.80 15.72
N GLY A 27 7.32 7.08 16.43
CA GLY A 27 7.78 7.43 17.78
C GLY A 27 9.24 7.89 17.77
N ALA A 28 9.80 8.10 18.97
CA ALA A 28 11.18 8.54 19.13
C ALA A 28 12.22 7.55 18.57
N HIS A 29 11.83 6.27 18.40
CA HIS A 29 12.73 5.18 18.04
C HIS A 29 12.36 4.47 16.73
N GLY A 30 11.41 5.00 15.96
CA GLY A 30 11.00 4.42 14.68
C GLY A 30 9.49 4.27 14.54
N VAL A 31 9.09 3.31 13.72
CA VAL A 31 7.67 2.98 13.48
C VAL A 31 7.04 2.45 14.76
N LEU A 32 5.82 2.89 15.06
CA LEU A 32 5.08 2.42 16.23
C LEU A 32 4.49 1.01 15.98
N PRO A 33 4.36 0.18 17.03
CA PRO A 33 3.71 -1.12 16.95
C PRO A 33 2.30 -1.07 16.34
N ASN A 34 1.90 -2.16 15.68
CA ASN A 34 0.54 -2.41 15.20
C ASN A 34 -0.02 -1.41 14.16
N ILE A 35 0.80 -0.56 13.54
CA ILE A 35 0.30 0.39 12.53
C ILE A 35 -0.25 -0.30 11.26
N PHE A 36 0.14 -1.55 11.02
CA PHE A 36 -0.35 -2.41 9.94
C PHE A 36 -1.47 -3.36 10.38
N GLY A 37 -1.96 -3.23 11.61
CA GLY A 37 -2.92 -4.15 12.23
C GLY A 37 -2.35 -4.84 13.47
N ILE A 38 -3.25 -5.44 14.25
CA ILE A 38 -2.91 -6.16 15.48
C ILE A 38 -2.00 -7.34 15.14
N ASP A 39 -0.93 -7.50 15.91
CA ASP A 39 0.08 -8.58 15.78
C ASP A 39 0.81 -8.60 14.41
N SER A 40 0.81 -7.47 13.71
CA SER A 40 1.46 -7.34 12.39
C SER A 40 2.97 -7.65 12.43
N GLU A 41 3.65 -7.34 13.54
CA GLU A 41 5.08 -7.59 13.74
C GLU A 41 5.46 -9.07 13.56
N ALA A 42 4.60 -10.00 13.99
CA ALA A 42 4.89 -11.43 13.90
C ALA A 42 4.96 -11.89 12.44
N LEU A 43 4.00 -11.43 11.61
CA LEU A 43 3.96 -11.76 10.19
C LEU A 43 5.08 -11.03 9.43
N LEU A 44 5.31 -9.74 9.73
CA LEU A 44 6.31 -8.93 9.05
C LEU A 44 7.75 -9.44 9.28
N ARG A 45 8.04 -10.02 10.46
CA ARG A 45 9.33 -10.66 10.76
C ARG A 45 9.65 -11.85 9.84
N ASP A 46 8.64 -12.54 9.35
CA ASP A 46 8.80 -13.71 8.49
C ASP A 46 8.85 -13.37 6.99
N VAL A 47 8.71 -12.09 6.64
CA VAL A 47 8.80 -11.62 5.25
C VAL A 47 10.20 -11.86 4.70
N ARG A 48 10.28 -12.41 3.50
CA ARG A 48 11.51 -12.69 2.74
C ARG A 48 11.50 -12.06 1.34
N GLY A 49 10.40 -11.42 0.95
CA GLY A 49 10.21 -10.75 -0.33
C GLY A 49 8.81 -10.17 -0.44
N LEU A 50 8.60 -9.28 -1.43
CA LEU A 50 7.30 -8.64 -1.62
C LEU A 50 6.87 -8.68 -3.08
N HIS A 51 5.59 -8.93 -3.31
CA HIS A 51 4.92 -8.64 -4.59
C HIS A 51 3.91 -7.51 -4.37
N ILE A 52 4.16 -6.37 -4.99
CA ILE A 52 3.30 -5.18 -4.94
C ILE A 52 2.41 -5.16 -6.19
N ILE A 53 1.10 -5.27 -6.01
CA ILE A 53 0.12 -5.40 -7.08
C ILE A 53 -0.87 -4.25 -7.04
N ALA A 54 -0.96 -3.48 -8.12
CA ALA A 54 -1.82 -2.30 -8.20
C ALA A 54 -2.13 -1.91 -9.66
N CYS A 55 -2.94 -0.86 -9.84
CA CYS A 55 -3.25 -0.28 -11.15
C CYS A 55 -2.91 1.22 -11.19
N GLY A 56 -2.60 1.74 -12.38
CA GLY A 56 -2.46 3.19 -12.61
C GLY A 56 -1.46 3.88 -11.68
N THR A 57 -1.85 5.00 -11.09
CA THR A 57 -1.00 5.78 -10.18
C THR A 57 -0.52 4.99 -8.95
N SER A 58 -1.34 4.06 -8.43
CA SER A 58 -0.94 3.22 -7.30
C SER A 58 0.14 2.20 -7.66
N TYR A 59 0.17 1.73 -8.91
CA TYR A 59 1.29 0.95 -9.43
C TYR A 59 2.60 1.76 -9.46
N HIS A 60 2.52 3.04 -9.84
CA HIS A 60 3.69 3.92 -9.82
C HIS A 60 4.23 4.14 -8.39
N ALA A 61 3.36 4.19 -7.38
CA ALA A 61 3.80 4.26 -5.98
C ALA A 61 4.59 3.01 -5.58
N GLY A 62 4.14 1.82 -6.04
CA GLY A 62 4.87 0.57 -5.86
C GLY A 62 6.25 0.58 -6.51
N LEU A 63 6.38 1.14 -7.73
CA LEU A 63 7.66 1.25 -8.43
C LEU A 63 8.68 2.09 -7.66
N VAL A 64 8.23 3.17 -7.02
CA VAL A 64 9.11 3.98 -6.15
C VAL A 64 9.54 3.18 -4.92
N ALA A 65 8.57 2.56 -4.22
CA ALA A 65 8.83 1.82 -3.00
C ALA A 65 9.74 0.60 -3.20
N LYS A 66 9.74 -0.02 -4.39
CA LYS A 66 10.68 -1.07 -4.75
C LYS A 66 12.14 -0.66 -4.49
N TYR A 67 12.54 0.52 -4.93
CA TYR A 67 13.91 1.00 -4.73
C TYR A 67 14.22 1.16 -3.24
N TRP A 68 13.30 1.71 -2.46
CA TRP A 68 13.50 1.89 -1.03
C TRP A 68 13.61 0.56 -0.29
N ILE A 69 12.71 -0.39 -0.55
CA ILE A 69 12.69 -1.68 0.14
C ILE A 69 13.93 -2.51 -0.23
N GLU A 70 14.33 -2.53 -1.50
CA GLU A 70 15.54 -3.24 -1.93
C GLU A 70 16.82 -2.59 -1.36
N GLU A 71 16.86 -1.27 -1.24
CA GLU A 71 18.00 -0.53 -0.69
C GLU A 71 18.13 -0.72 0.82
N TYR A 72 17.06 -0.46 1.57
CA TYR A 72 17.10 -0.39 3.04
C TYR A 72 16.81 -1.74 3.72
N ALA A 73 15.78 -2.47 3.27
CA ALA A 73 15.40 -3.75 3.89
C ALA A 73 16.07 -4.97 3.26
N ARG A 74 16.75 -4.79 2.11
CA ARG A 74 17.46 -5.87 1.38
C ARG A 74 16.56 -7.04 0.98
N LEU A 75 15.27 -6.78 0.79
CA LEU A 75 14.27 -7.76 0.37
C LEU A 75 13.98 -7.64 -1.13
N PRO A 76 13.85 -8.75 -1.88
CA PRO A 76 13.47 -8.70 -3.28
C PRO A 76 12.04 -8.20 -3.45
N VAL A 77 11.82 -7.28 -4.41
CA VAL A 77 10.50 -6.71 -4.69
C VAL A 77 10.12 -6.86 -6.16
N SER A 78 8.96 -7.47 -6.42
CA SER A 78 8.26 -7.40 -7.71
C SER A 78 7.14 -6.37 -7.63
N VAL A 79 6.98 -5.57 -8.67
CA VAL A 79 5.86 -4.63 -8.81
C VAL A 79 5.17 -4.91 -10.13
N GLU A 80 3.88 -5.19 -10.08
CA GLU A 80 3.14 -5.63 -11.26
C GLU A 80 1.80 -4.94 -11.41
N VAL A 81 1.39 -4.77 -12.66
CA VAL A 81 0.05 -4.31 -13.01
C VAL A 81 -0.95 -5.43 -12.69
N ALA A 82 -1.98 -5.12 -11.92
CA ALA A 82 -2.90 -6.14 -11.40
C ALA A 82 -3.64 -6.94 -12.48
N SER A 83 -3.94 -6.30 -13.62
CA SER A 83 -4.55 -6.98 -14.77
C SER A 83 -3.65 -8.09 -15.30
N GLU A 84 -2.35 -7.85 -15.44
CA GLU A 84 -1.38 -8.84 -15.93
C GLU A 84 -1.14 -9.96 -14.91
N TYR A 85 -1.03 -9.60 -13.63
CA TYR A 85 -0.85 -10.57 -12.53
C TYR A 85 -1.97 -11.63 -12.52
N ARG A 86 -3.21 -11.19 -12.73
CA ARG A 86 -4.40 -12.05 -12.67
C ARG A 86 -4.39 -13.16 -13.73
N TYR A 87 -3.87 -12.88 -14.93
CA TYR A 87 -3.98 -13.79 -16.07
C TYR A 87 -2.74 -14.65 -16.31
N ARG A 88 -1.71 -14.53 -15.46
CA ARG A 88 -0.48 -15.32 -15.56
C ARG A 88 -0.27 -16.22 -14.35
N GLU A 89 0.44 -17.32 -14.57
CA GLU A 89 1.01 -18.10 -13.48
C GLU A 89 2.20 -17.33 -12.89
N THR A 90 2.09 -17.00 -11.61
CA THR A 90 3.14 -16.28 -10.88
C THR A 90 3.83 -17.23 -9.93
N VAL A 91 5.15 -17.33 -10.04
CA VAL A 91 5.98 -18.02 -9.05
C VAL A 91 6.00 -17.18 -7.79
N VAL A 92 5.58 -17.75 -6.66
CA VAL A 92 5.57 -17.08 -5.35
C VAL A 92 6.64 -17.73 -4.47
N PRO A 93 7.79 -17.07 -4.25
CA PRO A 93 8.81 -17.56 -3.32
C PRO A 93 8.25 -17.70 -1.89
N ALA A 94 8.82 -18.62 -1.12
CA ALA A 94 8.46 -18.78 0.29
C ALA A 94 8.72 -17.49 1.08
N GLY A 95 7.81 -17.14 1.99
CA GLY A 95 7.91 -15.91 2.80
C GLY A 95 7.57 -14.62 2.04
N THR A 96 6.95 -14.70 0.86
CA THR A 96 6.56 -13.49 0.10
C THR A 96 5.30 -12.86 0.67
N LEU A 97 5.33 -11.55 0.91
CA LEU A 97 4.16 -10.73 1.25
C LEU A 97 3.47 -10.21 -0.02
N PHE A 98 2.16 -10.36 -0.10
CA PHE A 98 1.35 -9.73 -1.14
C PHE A 98 0.92 -8.33 -0.68
N VAL A 99 1.24 -7.28 -1.42
CA VAL A 99 0.86 -5.89 -1.09
C VAL A 99 -0.09 -5.35 -2.16
N ALA A 100 -1.34 -5.07 -1.79
CA ALA A 100 -2.29 -4.35 -2.63
C ALA A 100 -2.25 -2.86 -2.33
N ILE A 101 -2.13 -2.02 -3.37
CA ILE A 101 -2.25 -0.57 -3.26
C ILE A 101 -3.47 -0.12 -4.05
N SER A 102 -4.44 0.51 -3.39
CA SER A 102 -5.63 1.05 -4.06
C SER A 102 -6.18 2.25 -3.30
N GLN A 103 -6.41 3.37 -3.99
CA GLN A 103 -7.07 4.53 -3.39
C GLN A 103 -8.50 4.19 -2.95
N SER A 104 -9.29 3.57 -3.82
CA SER A 104 -10.70 3.26 -3.57
C SER A 104 -10.92 1.97 -2.80
N GLY A 105 -9.96 1.03 -2.90
CA GLY A 105 -10.10 -0.34 -2.39
C GLY A 105 -11.12 -1.19 -3.14
N GLU A 106 -11.64 -0.70 -4.27
CA GLU A 106 -12.64 -1.37 -5.12
C GLU A 106 -12.14 -1.58 -6.56
N THR A 107 -10.86 -1.35 -6.82
CA THR A 107 -10.25 -1.61 -8.14
C THR A 107 -10.36 -3.11 -8.45
N ALA A 108 -11.20 -3.46 -9.44
CA ALA A 108 -11.59 -4.85 -9.72
C ALA A 108 -10.40 -5.78 -9.94
N ASP A 109 -9.40 -5.35 -10.72
CA ASP A 109 -8.22 -6.19 -10.99
C ASP A 109 -7.34 -6.37 -9.75
N THR A 110 -7.15 -5.33 -8.94
CA THR A 110 -6.40 -5.41 -7.68
C THR A 110 -7.09 -6.33 -6.69
N LEU A 111 -8.43 -6.23 -6.55
CA LEU A 111 -9.21 -7.10 -5.69
C LEU A 111 -9.18 -8.55 -6.18
N ALA A 112 -9.30 -8.78 -7.48
CA ALA A 112 -9.19 -10.11 -8.07
C ALA A 112 -7.81 -10.73 -7.83
N ALA A 113 -6.74 -9.96 -7.99
CA ALA A 113 -5.37 -10.41 -7.70
C ALA A 113 -5.17 -10.74 -6.21
N MET A 114 -5.73 -9.95 -5.30
CA MET A 114 -5.68 -10.22 -3.85
C MET A 114 -6.43 -11.50 -3.48
N ARG A 115 -7.61 -11.74 -4.06
CA ARG A 115 -8.34 -13.01 -3.86
C ARG A 115 -7.59 -14.21 -4.40
N GLU A 116 -6.89 -14.03 -5.51
CA GLU A 116 -6.08 -15.05 -6.15
C GLU A 116 -4.84 -15.39 -5.31
N SER A 117 -4.22 -14.40 -4.65
CA SER A 117 -3.03 -14.59 -3.81
C SER A 117 -3.27 -15.60 -2.67
N ARG A 118 -4.50 -15.68 -2.15
CA ARG A 118 -4.92 -16.65 -1.13
C ARG A 118 -4.71 -18.11 -1.54
N ARG A 119 -4.69 -18.42 -2.85
CA ARG A 119 -4.45 -19.78 -3.36
C ARG A 119 -3.00 -20.02 -3.76
N ARG A 120 -2.14 -19.00 -3.72
CA ARG A 120 -0.77 -19.03 -4.28
C ARG A 120 0.33 -19.09 -3.23
N GLY A 121 -0.01 -19.36 -1.96
CA GLY A 121 0.98 -19.63 -0.91
C GLY A 121 1.77 -18.40 -0.44
N TYR A 122 1.20 -17.19 -0.58
CA TYR A 122 1.78 -16.01 0.06
C TYR A 122 1.76 -16.15 1.58
N LEU A 123 2.76 -15.55 2.24
CA LEU A 123 2.85 -15.49 3.70
C LEU A 123 1.65 -14.75 4.31
N GLY A 124 1.19 -13.71 3.62
CA GLY A 124 0.05 -12.90 4.01
C GLY A 124 -0.22 -11.80 3.00
N THR A 125 -1.24 -11.01 3.30
CA THR A 125 -1.68 -9.90 2.47
C THR A 125 -1.68 -8.59 3.25
N LEU A 126 -1.19 -7.52 2.64
CA LEU A 126 -1.23 -6.15 3.16
C LEU A 126 -2.01 -5.25 2.19
N ALA A 127 -2.99 -4.52 2.71
CA ALA A 127 -3.69 -3.45 1.99
C ALA A 127 -3.15 -2.07 2.39
N ILE A 128 -2.71 -1.27 1.42
CA ILE A 128 -2.48 0.18 1.58
C ILE A 128 -3.61 0.91 0.86
N CYS A 129 -4.53 1.51 1.63
CA CYS A 129 -5.79 2.02 1.09
C CYS A 129 -6.24 3.32 1.77
N ASN A 130 -7.11 4.10 1.12
CA ASN A 130 -7.67 5.32 1.72
C ASN A 130 -9.10 5.11 2.26
N VAL A 131 -9.83 4.08 1.82
CA VAL A 131 -11.24 3.83 2.17
C VAL A 131 -11.36 2.65 3.16
N PRO A 132 -11.69 2.88 4.44
CA PRO A 132 -11.62 1.84 5.49
C PRO A 132 -12.55 0.64 5.27
N GLU A 133 -13.76 0.86 4.76
CA GLU A 133 -14.78 -0.18 4.62
C GLU A 133 -14.69 -0.94 3.28
N SER A 134 -13.66 -0.66 2.47
CA SER A 134 -13.50 -1.20 1.13
C SER A 134 -13.19 -2.70 1.10
N SER A 135 -13.50 -3.35 -0.02
CA SER A 135 -13.30 -4.78 -0.22
C SER A 135 -11.85 -5.22 0.00
N VAL A 136 -10.88 -4.48 -0.55
CA VAL A 136 -9.45 -4.78 -0.35
C VAL A 136 -9.05 -4.70 1.13
N VAL A 137 -9.58 -3.73 1.89
CA VAL A 137 -9.25 -3.59 3.32
C VAL A 137 -9.90 -4.69 4.16
N ARG A 138 -11.14 -5.07 3.85
CA ARG A 138 -11.84 -6.14 4.58
C ARG A 138 -11.22 -7.51 4.36
N GLU A 139 -10.65 -7.75 3.18
CA GLU A 139 -10.10 -9.05 2.79
C GLU A 139 -8.61 -9.20 3.11
N ALA A 140 -7.92 -8.15 3.53
CA ALA A 140 -6.49 -8.20 3.85
C ALA A 140 -6.20 -8.65 5.29
N ASP A 141 -5.07 -9.34 5.49
CA ASP A 141 -4.59 -9.74 6.82
C ASP A 141 -4.07 -8.52 7.57
N LEU A 142 -3.26 -7.71 6.88
CA LEU A 142 -2.69 -6.46 7.36
C LEU A 142 -3.27 -5.28 6.57
N LYS A 143 -3.34 -4.11 7.20
CA LYS A 143 -3.91 -2.90 6.61
C LYS A 143 -3.23 -1.64 7.12
N LEU A 144 -2.95 -0.72 6.19
CA LEU A 144 -2.52 0.63 6.47
C LEU A 144 -3.44 1.62 5.76
N MET A 145 -4.12 2.45 6.55
CA MET A 145 -4.98 3.50 6.02
C MET A 145 -4.17 4.75 5.68
N THR A 146 -4.24 5.29 4.47
CA THR A 146 -3.49 6.50 4.13
C THR A 146 -4.05 7.76 4.78
N ARG A 147 -5.34 7.77 5.16
CA ARG A 147 -6.01 8.91 5.83
C ARG A 147 -5.90 10.23 5.05
N ALA A 148 -5.80 10.18 3.71
CA ALA A 148 -5.70 11.36 2.86
C ALA A 148 -7.00 12.19 2.78
N GLY A 149 -8.09 11.67 3.35
CA GLY A 149 -9.45 12.16 3.16
C GLY A 149 -10.00 11.87 1.77
N PRO A 150 -11.25 12.25 1.46
CA PRO A 150 -11.86 12.00 0.16
C PRO A 150 -11.06 12.64 -0.98
N GLU A 151 -10.82 11.90 -2.06
CA GLU A 151 -10.24 12.37 -3.31
C GLU A 151 -11.34 12.25 -4.37
N ILE A 152 -11.78 13.41 -4.88
CA ILE A 152 -12.89 13.57 -5.82
C ILE A 152 -12.37 13.76 -7.24
N GLY A 153 -11.18 14.33 -7.41
CA GLY A 153 -10.49 14.39 -8.69
C GLY A 153 -10.28 12.99 -9.28
N VAL A 154 -10.55 12.85 -10.58
CA VAL A 154 -10.33 11.57 -11.30
C VAL A 154 -8.84 11.22 -11.35
N ALA A 155 -7.98 12.21 -11.57
CA ALA A 155 -6.54 12.06 -11.52
C ALA A 155 -6.07 12.08 -10.05
N SER A 156 -5.43 11.00 -9.62
CA SER A 156 -4.96 10.88 -8.25
C SER A 156 -3.78 11.83 -7.97
N THR A 157 -3.81 12.48 -6.81
CA THR A 157 -2.80 13.46 -6.38
C THR A 157 -2.33 13.15 -4.96
N LYS A 158 -3.12 13.52 -3.94
CA LYS A 158 -2.80 13.26 -2.54
C LYS A 158 -2.83 11.78 -2.18
N ALA A 159 -3.62 10.95 -2.87
CA ALA A 159 -3.55 9.52 -2.61
C ALA A 159 -2.20 8.93 -3.05
N PHE A 160 -1.58 9.42 -4.13
CA PHE A 160 -0.23 8.98 -4.53
C PHE A 160 0.82 9.30 -3.46
N THR A 161 0.89 10.54 -2.99
CA THR A 161 1.91 10.94 -2.00
C THR A 161 1.69 10.31 -0.63
N THR A 162 0.45 10.10 -0.21
CA THR A 162 0.16 9.37 1.03
C THR A 162 0.38 7.86 0.90
N GLN A 163 0.20 7.26 -0.28
CA GLN A 163 0.64 5.88 -0.56
C GLN A 163 2.15 5.75 -0.43
N LEU A 164 2.92 6.71 -0.96
CA LEU A 164 4.38 6.76 -0.77
C LEU A 164 4.77 6.88 0.71
N ALA A 165 4.11 7.76 1.47
CA ALA A 165 4.34 7.86 2.92
C ALA A 165 4.07 6.54 3.65
N GLY A 166 2.99 5.84 3.29
CA GLY A 166 2.69 4.52 3.84
C GLY A 166 3.68 3.43 3.46
N LEU A 167 4.19 3.45 2.22
CA LEU A 167 5.22 2.54 1.76
C LEU A 167 6.60 2.84 2.40
N ALA A 168 6.88 4.10 2.71
CA ALA A 168 8.06 4.48 3.48
C ALA A 168 8.00 3.92 4.91
N LEU A 169 6.84 3.99 5.57
CA LEU A 169 6.64 3.33 6.87
C LEU A 169 6.85 1.81 6.77
N LEU A 170 6.33 1.16 5.72
CA LEU A 170 6.56 -0.26 5.50
C LEU A 170 8.04 -0.58 5.28
N THR A 171 8.76 0.28 4.55
CA THR A 171 10.19 0.12 4.34
C THR A 171 10.95 0.17 5.67
N LEU A 172 10.62 1.14 6.53
CA LEU A 172 11.24 1.28 7.85
C LEU A 172 10.92 0.12 8.78
N GLU A 173 9.71 -0.44 8.70
CA GLU A 173 9.31 -1.60 9.50
C GLU A 173 10.01 -2.90 9.08
N LEU A 174 10.40 -3.01 7.80
CA LEU A 174 11.06 -4.19 7.26
C LEU A 174 12.60 -4.15 7.36
N ALA A 175 13.18 -2.98 7.65
CA ALA A 175 14.63 -2.75 7.69
C ALA A 175 15.21 -2.95 9.10
#